data_AF-A0AAE3RNM1-F1
#
_entry.id   AF-A0AAE3RNM1-F1
#
_cell.length_a   1.000
_cell.length_b   1.000
_cell.length_c   1.000
_cell.angle_alpha   90.00
_cell.angle_beta   90.00
_cell.angle_gamma   90.00
#
_symmetry.space_group_name_H-M   'P 1'
#
loop_
_entity.id
_entity.type
_entity.pdbx_description
1 polymer ?
#
loop_
_entity_poly.entity_id
_entity_poly.type
_entity_poly.pdbx_seq_one_letter_code
_entity_poly.pdbx_strand_id
1 'polypeptide(L)'
;SEAMNVGSTTLESWVRQLRRERQGITPSATPITPDQQRIRELEKQVRRLEEQNTILKKATVDSIGQRNSYVKTWGCGGFLNETNIY
;
A
#
# COMPACT_ATOMS: atom_id res chain seq x y z
N SER A 1 -34.45 2.93 1.38
CA SER A 1 -34.31 1.54 0.93
C SER A 1 -33.26 1.40 -0.18
N GLU A 2 -32.10 2.07 -0.06
CA GLU A 2 -31.06 2.08 -1.09
C GLU A 2 -29.65 1.93 -0.46
N ALA A 3 -29.50 1.00 0.47
CA ALA A 3 -28.20 0.63 1.00
C ALA A 3 -27.80 -0.70 0.38
N MET A 4 -27.36 -0.64 -0.88
CA MET A 4 -27.04 -1.78 -1.76
C MET A 4 -28.27 -2.67 -2.04
N ASN A 5 -28.56 -2.94 -3.31
CA ASN A 5 -29.70 -3.75 -3.74
C ASN A 5 -29.54 -5.23 -3.30
N VAL A 6 -29.69 -5.47 -2.00
CA VAL A 6 -29.42 -6.73 -1.32
C VAL A 6 -30.69 -7.08 -0.56
N GLY A 7 -31.37 -8.14 -0.99
CA GLY A 7 -32.59 -8.62 -0.33
C GLY A 7 -32.31 -9.04 1.12
N SER A 8 -33.31 -8.90 1.99
CA SER A 8 -33.22 -9.28 3.42
C SER A 8 -32.66 -10.70 3.63
N THR A 9 -32.99 -11.60 2.71
CA THR A 9 -32.55 -13.01 2.71
C THR A 9 -31.05 -13.18 2.48
N THR A 10 -30.42 -12.34 1.66
CA THR A 10 -28.98 -12.35 1.41
C THR A 10 -28.22 -11.87 2.64
N LEU A 11 -28.73 -10.81 3.30
CA LEU A 11 -28.15 -10.30 4.54
C LEU A 11 -28.20 -11.34 5.66
N GLU A 12 -29.35 -12.02 5.84
CA GLU A 12 -29.51 -13.09 6.82
C GLU A 12 -28.55 -14.27 6.57
N SER A 13 -28.33 -14.64 5.30
CA SER A 13 -27.37 -15.67 4.93
C SER A 13 -25.94 -15.30 5.33
N TRP A 14 -25.52 -14.06 5.07
CA TRP A 14 -24.20 -13.55 5.47
C TRP A 14 -24.04 -13.50 6.99
N VAL A 15 -25.06 -13.08 7.73
CA VAL A 15 -25.04 -13.09 9.20
C VAL A 15 -24.91 -14.52 9.73
N ARG A 16 -25.61 -15.49 9.16
CA ARG A 16 -25.48 -16.91 9.52
C ARG A 16 -24.09 -17.45 9.21
N GLN A 17 -23.50 -17.07 8.09
CA GLN A 17 -22.14 -17.46 7.72
C GLN A 17 -21.10 -16.87 8.68
N LEU A 18 -21.19 -15.57 9.00
CA LEU A 18 -20.31 -14.89 9.94
C LEU A 18 -20.37 -15.54 11.35
N ARG A 19 -21.56 -15.97 11.78
CA ARG A 19 -21.73 -16.69 13.06
C ARG A 19 -21.01 -18.04 13.06
N ARG A 20 -21.06 -18.79 11.95
CA ARG A 20 -20.35 -20.07 11.80
C ARG A 20 -18.83 -19.88 11.79
N GLU A 21 -18.34 -18.86 11.09
CA GLU A 21 -16.91 -18.52 11.05
C GLU A 21 -16.40 -18.11 12.45
N ARG A 22 -17.16 -17.31 13.21
CA ARG A 22 -16.83 -16.97 14.62
C ARG A 22 -16.81 -18.17 15.56
N GLN A 23 -17.54 -19.23 15.23
CA GLN A 23 -17.56 -20.49 15.98
C GLN A 23 -16.42 -21.44 15.56
N GLY A 24 -15.49 -20.99 14.71
CA GLY A 24 -14.35 -21.78 14.25
C GLY A 24 -14.72 -22.83 13.19
N ILE A 25 -15.94 -22.80 12.67
CA ILE A 25 -16.36 -23.65 11.56
C ILE A 25 -15.91 -22.97 10.27
N THR A 26 -14.68 -23.21 9.88
CA THR A 26 -14.15 -22.76 8.59
C THR A 26 -14.87 -23.55 7.50
N PRO A 27 -15.58 -22.90 6.55
CA PRO A 27 -16.19 -23.62 5.44
C PRO A 27 -15.08 -24.29 4.62
N SER A 28 -14.98 -25.61 4.75
CA SER A 28 -14.10 -26.45 3.94
C SER A 28 -14.73 -26.62 2.57
N ALA A 29 -14.60 -25.61 1.71
CA ALA A 29 -15.02 -25.68 0.32
C ALA A 29 -14.17 -24.74 -0.53
N THR A 30 -13.24 -25.29 -1.31
CA THR A 30 -12.93 -24.75 -2.63
C THR A 30 -14.01 -25.28 -3.59
N PRO A 31 -14.60 -24.47 -4.50
CA PRO A 31 -13.95 -23.42 -5.30
C PRO A 31 -14.65 -22.04 -5.30
N ILE A 32 -13.86 -20.96 -5.44
CA ILE A 32 -14.21 -19.59 -5.86
C ILE A 32 -15.64 -19.13 -5.49
N THR A 33 -15.82 -18.58 -4.29
CA THR A 33 -16.80 -17.50 -4.16
C THR A 33 -16.19 -16.25 -4.80
N PRO A 34 -16.95 -15.48 -5.60
CA PRO A 34 -16.44 -14.27 -6.26
C PRO A 34 -15.82 -13.28 -5.26
N ASP A 35 -16.34 -13.27 -4.04
CA ASP A 35 -15.82 -12.47 -2.94
C ASP A 35 -14.43 -12.92 -2.49
N GLN A 36 -14.17 -14.22 -2.36
CA GLN A 36 -12.83 -14.71 -2.02
C GLN A 36 -11.81 -14.46 -3.14
N GLN A 37 -12.24 -14.54 -4.39
CA GLN A 37 -11.38 -14.19 -5.52
C GLN A 37 -11.07 -12.69 -5.52
N ARG A 38 -12.05 -11.85 -5.19
CA ARG A 38 -11.87 -10.42 -5.02
C ARG A 38 -10.95 -10.09 -3.86
N ILE A 39 -11.07 -10.78 -2.73
CA ILE A 39 -10.18 -10.63 -1.57
C ILE A 39 -8.75 -10.95 -1.97
N ARG A 40 -8.49 -12.08 -2.63
CA ARG A 40 -7.14 -12.44 -3.10
C ARG A 40 -6.55 -11.42 -4.07
N GLU A 41 -7.35 -10.92 -5.00
CA GLU A 41 -6.92 -9.89 -5.94
C GLU A 41 -6.59 -8.58 -5.22
N LEU A 42 -7.43 -8.17 -4.26
CA LEU A 42 -7.18 -6.99 -3.44
C LEU A 42 -5.93 -7.14 -2.58
N GLU A 43 -5.72 -8.28 -1.93
CA GLU A 43 -4.50 -8.57 -1.16
C GLU A 43 -3.24 -8.49 -2.03
N LYS A 44 -3.30 -8.99 -3.27
CA LYS A 44 -2.20 -8.88 -4.23
C LYS A 44 -1.93 -7.43 -4.62
N GLN A 45 -2.97 -6.63 -4.83
CA GLN A 45 -2.82 -5.20 -5.16
C GLN A 45 -2.24 -4.42 -3.98
N VAL A 46 -2.71 -4.66 -2.76
CA VAL A 46 -2.18 -4.03 -1.54
C VAL A 46 -0.69 -4.31 -1.39
N ARG A 47 -0.28 -5.58 -1.51
CA ARG A 47 1.15 -5.96 -1.43
C ARG A 47 2.01 -5.21 -2.45
N ARG A 48 1.54 -5.13 -3.71
CA ARG A 48 2.25 -4.41 -4.77
C ARG A 48 2.36 -2.91 -4.47
N LEU A 49 1.29 -2.29 -3.96
CA LEU A 49 1.28 -0.87 -3.61
C LEU A 49 2.20 -0.59 -2.42
N GLU A 50 2.24 -1.46 -1.42
CA GLU A 50 3.14 -1.36 -0.28
C GLU A 50 4.60 -1.43 -0.73
N GLU A 51 4.96 -2.40 -1.57
CA GLU A 51 6.31 -2.51 -2.15
C GLU A 51 6.71 -1.23 -2.89
N GLN A 52 5.87 -0.72 -3.79
CA GLN A 52 6.11 0.54 -4.49
C GLN A 52 6.27 1.72 -3.53
N ASN A 53 5.44 1.79 -2.48
CA ASN A 53 5.52 2.84 -1.47
C ASN A 53 6.85 2.77 -0.70
N THR A 54 7.34 1.57 -0.39
CA THR A 54 8.65 1.42 0.26
C THR A 54 9.81 1.89 -0.62
N ILE A 55 9.76 1.58 -1.92
CA ILE A 55 10.76 2.04 -2.90
C ILE A 55 10.74 3.56 -3.00
N LEU A 56 9.55 4.16 -3.15
CA LEU A 56 9.39 5.62 -3.24
C LEU A 56 9.86 6.34 -1.96
N LYS A 57 9.56 5.78 -0.79
CA LYS A 57 10.05 6.32 0.49
C LYS A 57 11.58 6.29 0.55
N LYS A 58 12.21 5.17 0.18
CA LYS A 58 13.68 5.07 0.14
C LYS A 58 14.28 6.09 -0.82
N ALA A 59 13.79 6.15 -2.06
CA ALA A 59 14.27 7.13 -3.06
C ALA A 59 14.11 8.58 -2.61
N THR A 60 13.01 8.90 -1.90
CA THR A 60 12.79 10.24 -1.34
C THR A 60 13.82 10.57 -0.26
N VAL A 61 14.10 9.63 0.65
CA VAL A 61 15.12 9.78 1.69
C VAL A 61 16.50 9.96 1.05
N ASP A 62 16.84 9.15 0.04
CA ASP A 62 18.12 9.24 -0.67
C ASP A 62 18.28 10.60 -1.37
N SER A 63 17.24 11.08 -2.05
CA SER A 63 17.22 12.39 -2.70
C SER A 63 17.37 13.55 -1.71
N ILE A 64 16.69 13.49 -0.57
CA ILE A 64 16.85 14.48 0.51
C ILE A 64 18.27 14.43 1.07
N GLY A 65 18.82 13.23 1.28
CA GLY A 65 20.19 13.02 1.72
C GLY A 65 21.21 13.65 0.78
N GLN A 66 21.08 13.40 -0.53
CA GLN A 66 21.91 14.01 -1.57
C GLN A 66 21.79 15.54 -1.59
N ARG A 67 20.56 16.09 -1.56
CA ARG A 67 20.36 17.56 -1.50
C ARG A 67 20.97 18.18 -0.26
N ASN A 68 20.83 17.54 0.90
CA ASN A 68 21.38 18.06 2.15
C ASN A 68 22.91 17.95 2.20
N SER A 69 23.50 16.94 1.55
CA SER A 69 24.96 16.85 1.34
C SER A 69 25.46 17.98 0.44
N TYR A 70 24.81 18.19 -0.71
CA TYR A 70 25.12 19.29 -1.62
C TYR A 70 25.00 20.66 -0.92
N VAL A 71 23.92 20.93 -0.19
CA VAL A 71 23.79 22.20 0.54
C VAL A 71 24.88 22.36 1.62
N LYS A 72 25.31 21.28 2.28
CA LYS A 72 26.42 21.33 3.24
C LYS A 72 27.77 21.62 2.58
N THR A 73 28.05 21.05 1.42
CA THR A 73 29.32 21.32 0.71
C THR A 73 29.38 22.76 0.19
N TRP A 74 28.26 23.28 -0.31
CA TRP A 74 28.17 24.68 -0.77
C TRP A 74 28.09 25.69 0.38
N GLY A 75 27.57 25.28 1.54
CA GLY A 75 27.50 26.14 2.74
C GLY A 75 28.82 26.23 3.52
N CYS A 76 29.67 25.21 3.45
CA CYS A 76 30.94 25.15 4.20
C CYS A 76 32.18 25.55 3.37
N GLY A 77 32.07 25.80 2.06
CA GLY A 77 33.21 26.11 1.19
C GLY A 77 32.90 27.24 0.22
N GLY A 78 33.41 28.43 0.53
CA GLY A 78 33.34 29.59 -0.34
C GLY A 78 33.95 29.35 -1.72
N PHE A 79 33.41 30.07 -2.69
CA PHE A 79 33.91 30.24 -4.05
C PHE A 79 35.33 30.85 -4.02
N LEU A 80 36.36 30.01 -3.94
CA LEU A 80 37.74 30.41 -4.19
C LEU A 80 38.10 30.07 -5.64
N ASN A 81 37.98 31.12 -6.47
CA ASN A 81 38.81 31.51 -7.61
C ASN A 81 39.37 30.44 -8.57
N GLU A 82 38.60 30.12 -9.62
CA GLU A 82 39.14 29.73 -10.93
C GLU A 82 38.79 30.79 -11.99
N THR A 83 39.28 32.01 -11.78
CA THR A 83 39.43 33.05 -12.83
C THR A 83 40.83 33.66 -12.74
N ASN A 84 41.84 32.80 -12.81
CA ASN A 84 43.18 33.21 -13.20
C ASN A 84 43.68 32.26 -14.29
N ILE A 85 43.09 32.42 -15.47
CA ILE A 85 43.66 31.94 -16.72
C ILE A 85 44.63 33.05 -17.15
N TYR A 86 45.91 32.85 -16.86
CA TYR A 86 47.01 33.46 -17.62
C TYR A 86 47.71 32.33 -18.36
#